data_AF-A0AAV2EUV3-F1
#
_entry.id   AF-A0AAV2EUV3-F1
#
_cell.length_a   1.000
_cell.length_b   1.000
_cell.length_c   1.000
_cell.angle_alpha   90.00
_cell.angle_beta   90.00
_cell.angle_gamma   90.00
#
_symmetry.space_group_name_H-M   'P 1'
#
loop_
_entity.id
_entity.type
_entity.pdbx_description
1 polymer ?
#
loop_
_entity_poly.entity_id
_entity_poly.type
_entity_poly.pdbx_seq_one_letter_code
_entity_poly.pdbx_strand_id
1 'polypeptide(L)'
;MLCYCRLVYMPMSYLYGKRFVGPITDLIQTLRGELYNESYHKINWNAARNTVAKEDHYYPHPLVQDLTWGFLHYFAEPLLTRWPFSKVREY
;
A
#
# COMPACT_ATOMS: atom_id res chain seq x y z
N MET A 1 13.41 -18.99 1.69
CA MET A 1 12.76 -17.75 2.18
C MET A 1 12.90 -16.59 1.20
N LEU A 2 14.11 -16.10 0.90
CA LEU A 2 14.35 -14.96 -0.01
C LEU A 2 13.76 -15.13 -1.42
N CYS A 3 13.83 -16.34 -2.00
CA CYS A 3 13.23 -16.62 -3.32
C CYS A 3 11.71 -16.49 -3.31
N TYR A 4 11.02 -17.02 -2.30
CA TYR A 4 9.56 -16.91 -2.16
C TYR A 4 9.12 -15.45 -1.93
N CYS A 5 9.82 -14.72 -1.06
CA CYS A 5 9.56 -13.29 -0.86
C CYS A 5 9.65 -12.53 -2.17
N ARG A 6 10.73 -12.74 -2.95
CA ARG A 6 10.89 -12.09 -4.26
C ARG A 6 9.77 -12.45 -5.23
N LEU A 7 9.39 -13.72 -5.32
CA LEU A 7 8.33 -14.18 -6.21
C LEU A 7 6.97 -13.56 -5.89
N VAL A 8 6.68 -13.28 -4.61
CA VAL A 8 5.43 -12.61 -4.21
C VAL A 8 5.50 -11.10 -4.37
N TYR A 9 6.60 -10.47 -3.92
CA TYR A 9 6.72 -9.01 -3.92
C TYR A 9 6.92 -8.42 -5.33
N MET A 10 7.51 -9.15 -6.29
CA MET A 10 7.65 -8.66 -7.67
C MET A 10 6.30 -8.29 -8.32
N PRO A 11 5.32 -9.21 -8.46
CA PRO A 11 4.03 -8.86 -9.06
C PRO A 11 3.25 -7.84 -8.21
N MET A 12 3.32 -7.89 -6.88
CA MET A 12 2.70 -6.89 -6.01
C MET A 12 3.26 -5.49 -6.26
N SER A 13 4.58 -5.36 -6.40
CA SER A 13 5.25 -4.08 -6.66
C SER A 13 4.87 -3.50 -8.02
N TYR A 14 4.69 -4.35 -9.04
CA TYR A 14 4.22 -3.92 -10.37
C TYR A 14 2.81 -3.34 -10.29
N LEU A 15 1.86 -4.05 -9.66
CA LEU A 15 0.49 -3.57 -9.49
C LEU A 15 0.43 -2.28 -8.67
N TYR A 16 1.23 -2.20 -7.60
CA TYR A 16 1.34 -0.99 -6.79
C TYR A 16 1.87 0.19 -7.61
N GLY A 17 2.94 -0.01 -8.40
CA GLY A 17 3.52 1.00 -9.28
C GLY A 17 2.54 1.50 -10.34
N LYS A 18 1.75 0.60 -10.93
CA LYS A 18 0.67 0.94 -11.88
C LYS A 18 -0.54 1.60 -11.22
N ARG A 19 -0.65 1.57 -9.89
CA ARG A 19 -1.87 1.96 -9.15
C ARG A 19 -3.11 1.26 -9.71
N PHE A 20 -2.96 -0.02 -10.02
CA PHE A 20 -4.04 -0.80 -10.64
C PHE A 20 -5.23 -0.91 -9.68
N VAL A 21 -6.42 -0.53 -10.15
CA VAL A 21 -7.69 -0.64 -9.42
C VAL A 21 -8.70 -1.31 -10.34
N GLY A 22 -9.35 -2.36 -9.85
CA GLY A 22 -10.44 -3.02 -10.57
C GLY A 22 -11.73 -2.18 -10.62
N PRO A 23 -12.73 -2.60 -11.41
CA PRO A 23 -14.02 -1.91 -11.47
C PRO A 23 -14.70 -1.92 -10.09
N ILE A 24 -15.22 -0.77 -9.65
CA ILE A 24 -15.98 -0.67 -8.41
C ILE A 24 -17.42 -1.15 -8.68
N THR A 25 -17.69 -2.40 -8.34
CA THR A 25 -19.02 -3.02 -8.44
C THR A 25 -19.87 -2.75 -7.20
N ASP A 26 -21.17 -3.02 -7.28
CA ASP A 26 -22.09 -2.90 -6.14
C ASP A 26 -21.64 -3.76 -4.95
N LEU A 27 -21.10 -4.96 -5.23
CA LEU A 27 -20.51 -5.82 -4.20
C LEU A 27 -19.37 -5.10 -3.46
N ILE A 28 -18.48 -4.40 -4.17
CA ILE A 28 -17.37 -3.66 -3.54
C ILE A 28 -17.90 -2.51 -2.69
N GLN A 29 -18.98 -1.85 -3.12
CA GLN A 29 -19.61 -0.78 -2.32
C GLN A 29 -20.19 -1.33 -1.02
N THR A 30 -20.88 -2.46 -1.06
CA THR A 30 -21.41 -3.13 0.15
C THR A 30 -20.29 -3.56 1.08
N LEU A 31 -19.23 -4.19 0.55
CA LEU A 31 -18.07 -4.60 1.35
C LEU A 31 -17.39 -3.43 2.07
N ARG A 32 -17.34 -2.24 1.46
CA ARG A 32 -16.82 -1.04 2.11
C ARG A 32 -17.66 -0.58 3.31
N GLY A 33 -18.95 -0.92 3.34
CA GLY A 33 -19.82 -0.67 4.49
C GLY A 33 -19.71 -1.74 5.59
N GLU A 34 -19.37 -2.97 5.21
CA GLU A 34 -19.30 -4.12 6.14
C GLU A 34 -17.93 -4.29 6.81
N LEU A 35 -16.84 -4.07 6.08
CA LEU A 35 -15.47 -4.40 6.55
C LEU A 35 -14.85 -3.39 7.50
N TYR A 36 -15.38 -2.17 7.57
CA TYR A 36 -14.78 -1.08 8.34
C TYR A 36 -15.73 -0.57 9.42
N ASN A 37 -15.19 -0.31 10.60
CA ASN A 37 -15.97 0.23 11.74
C ASN A 37 -16.39 1.69 11.53
N GLU A 38 -15.74 2.41 10.62
CA GLU A 38 -16.00 3.81 10.30
C GLU A 38 -16.37 3.95 8.82
N SER A 39 -17.06 5.05 8.49
CA SER A 39 -17.39 5.35 7.09
C SER A 39 -16.13 5.37 6.22
N TYR A 40 -16.14 4.60 5.12
CA TYR A 40 -15.01 4.44 4.19
C TYR A 40 -14.34 5.75 3.77
N HIS A 41 -15.13 6.82 3.59
CA HIS A 41 -14.65 8.13 3.18
C HIS A 41 -13.93 8.92 4.28
N LYS A 42 -14.14 8.57 5.55
CA LYS A 42 -13.50 9.20 6.72
C LYS A 42 -12.20 8.51 7.14
N ILE A 43 -11.92 7.32 6.60
CA ILE A 43 -10.73 6.54 6.95
C ILE A 43 -9.46 7.29 6.56
N ASN A 44 -8.58 7.50 7.53
CA ASN A 44 -7.24 8.04 7.29
C ASN A 44 -6.30 6.93 6.79
N TRP A 45 -6.28 6.71 5.47
CA TRP A 45 -5.41 5.72 4.84
C TRP A 45 -3.92 5.94 5.08
N ASN A 46 -3.49 7.18 5.36
CA ASN A 46 -2.09 7.46 5.69
C ASN A 46 -1.69 6.91 7.07
N ALA A 47 -2.59 7.02 8.05
CA ALA A 47 -2.38 6.45 9.39
C ALA A 47 -2.50 4.92 9.37
N ALA A 48 -3.41 4.37 8.55
CA ALA A 48 -3.66 2.94 8.47
C ALA A 48 -2.44 2.11 8.00
N ARG A 49 -1.45 2.71 7.30
CA ARG A 49 -0.27 1.99 6.78
C ARG A 49 0.53 1.23 7.84
N ASN A 50 0.60 1.77 9.05
CA ASN A 50 1.36 1.19 10.16
C ASN A 50 0.42 0.61 11.25
N THR A 51 -0.88 0.49 10.95
CA THR A 51 -1.87 -0.03 11.89
C THR A 51 -2.07 -1.52 11.62
N VAL A 52 -1.60 -2.35 12.54
CA VAL A 52 -1.75 -3.81 12.50
C VAL A 52 -2.33 -4.25 13.85
N ALA A 53 -3.28 -5.20 13.83
CA ALA A 53 -3.81 -5.79 15.06
C ALA A 53 -2.68 -6.40 15.89
N LYS A 54 -2.70 -6.19 17.20
CA LYS A 54 -1.59 -6.60 18.08
C LYS A 54 -1.40 -8.12 18.07
N GLU A 55 -2.51 -8.83 17.95
CA GLU A 55 -2.61 -10.29 17.93
C GLU A 55 -1.96 -10.88 16.67
N ASP A 56 -2.03 -10.17 15.54
CA ASP A 56 -1.48 -10.61 14.24
C ASP A 56 -0.03 -10.12 14.01
N HIS A 57 0.51 -9.31 14.91
CA HIS A 57 1.81 -8.65 14.76
C HIS A 57 2.98 -9.54 15.19
N TYR A 58 3.15 -10.67 14.49
CA TYR A 58 4.17 -11.68 14.81
C TYR A 58 5.62 -11.18 14.64
N TYR A 59 5.88 -10.34 13.64
CA TYR A 59 7.19 -9.72 13.41
C TYR A 59 7.09 -8.19 13.43
N PRO A 60 7.42 -7.53 14.55
CA PRO A 60 7.34 -6.08 14.64
C PRO A 60 8.40 -5.39 13.79
N HIS A 61 7.99 -4.29 13.15
CA HIS A 61 8.91 -3.50 12.34
C HIS A 61 9.99 -2.84 13.21
N PRO A 62 11.28 -2.95 12.86
CA PRO A 62 12.33 -2.18 13.49
C PRO A 62 12.25 -0.72 13.05
N LEU A 63 12.72 0.20 13.90
CA LEU A 63 12.67 1.65 13.63
C LEU A 63 13.28 2.06 12.28
N VAL A 64 14.35 1.39 11.84
CA VAL A 64 14.98 1.66 10.55
C VAL A 64 14.04 1.39 9.36
N GLN A 65 13.17 0.38 9.49
CA GLN A 65 12.20 0.02 8.47
C GLN A 65 11.09 1.06 8.40
N ASP A 66 10.57 1.52 9.55
CA ASP A 66 9.57 2.59 9.62
C ASP A 66 10.09 3.89 9.02
N LEU A 67 11.33 4.28 9.31
CA LEU A 67 11.97 5.46 8.73
C LEU A 67 12.12 5.34 7.21
N THR A 68 12.58 4.17 6.74
CA THR A 68 12.76 3.92 5.31
C THR A 68 11.44 4.02 4.56
N TRP A 69 10.37 3.40 5.08
CA TRP A 69 9.04 3.48 4.49
C TRP A 69 8.44 4.88 4.54
N GLY A 70 8.66 5.61 5.64
CA GLY A 70 8.28 7.02 5.74
C GLY A 70 8.95 7.86 4.65
N PHE A 71 10.26 7.71 4.47
CA PHE A 71 11.00 8.39 3.40
C PHE A 71 10.47 8.03 2.01
N LEU A 72 10.30 6.74 1.73
CA LEU A 72 9.80 6.29 0.43
C LEU A 72 8.41 6.85 0.14
N HIS A 73 7.51 6.86 1.12
CA HIS A 73 6.14 7.33 0.92
C HIS A 73 6.05 8.85 0.76
N TYR A 74 6.75 9.63 1.59
CA TYR A 74 6.61 11.09 1.58
C TYR A 74 7.51 11.79 0.57
N PHE A 75 8.64 11.20 0.18
CA PHE A 75 9.59 11.81 -0.76
C PHE A 75 9.70 11.07 -2.08
N ALA A 76 9.95 9.76 -2.05
CA ALA A 76 10.18 9.01 -3.28
C ALA A 76 8.90 8.86 -4.11
N GLU A 77 7.76 8.55 -3.48
CA GLU A 77 6.49 8.35 -4.17
C GLU A 77 6.02 9.61 -4.93
N PRO A 78 6.00 10.82 -4.34
CA PRO A 78 5.68 12.04 -5.08
C PRO A 78 6.68 12.33 -6.19
N LEU A 79 7.98 12.08 -5.98
CA LEU A 79 9.00 12.26 -7.00
C LEU A 79 8.77 11.35 -8.21
N LEU A 80 8.46 10.08 -7.98
CA LEU A 80 8.21 9.07 -9.01
C LEU A 80 6.91 9.32 -9.79
N THR A 81 5.94 10.02 -9.20
CA THR A 81 4.71 10.42 -9.92
C THR A 81 4.90 11.65 -10.82
N ARG A 82 6.01 12.38 -10.68
CA ARG A 82 6.30 13.59 -11.48
C ARG A 82 7.11 13.25 -12.72
N TRP A 83 6.92 14.02 -13.78
CA TRP A 83 7.75 13.94 -14.98
C TRP A 83 9.20 14.38 -14.64
N PRO A 84 10.26 13.71 -15.13
CA PRO A 84 10.26 12.60 -16.10
C PRO A 84 10.13 11.20 -15.48
N PHE A 85 10.21 11.07 -14.16
CA PHE A 85 10.25 9.78 -13.46
C PHE A 85 8.95 8.96 -13.60
N SER A 86 7.82 9.62 -13.86
CA SER A 86 6.54 8.97 -14.13
C SER A 86 6.59 8.00 -15.32
N LYS A 87 7.52 8.20 -16.27
CA LYS A 87 7.73 7.30 -17.41
C LYS A 87 8.03 5.86 -17.00
N VAL A 88 8.68 5.66 -15.85
CA VAL A 88 8.98 4.32 -15.32
C VAL A 88 7.72 3.52 -15.02
N ARG A 89 6.58 4.19 -14.76
CA ARG A 89 5.29 3.55 -14.46
C ARG A 89 4.42 3.34 -15.69
N GLU A 90 4.78 3.91 -16.84
CA GLU A 90 4.02 3.77 -18.08
C GLU A 90 4.29 2.42 -18.77
N TYR A 91 5.51 1.88 -18.63
CA TYR A 91 5.90 0.53 -19.07
C TYR A 91 5.40 -0.55 -18.09
#